data_AF-A0A938HNC8-F1
#
_entry.id   AF-A0A938HNC8-F1
#
_cell.length_a   1.000
_cell.length_b   1.000
_cell.length_c   1.000
_cell.angle_alpha   90.00
_cell.angle_beta   90.00
_cell.angle_gamma   90.00
#
_symmetry.space_group_name_H-M   'P 1'
#
loop_
_entity.id
_entity.type
_entity.pdbx_description
1 polymer ?
#
loop_
_entity_poly.entity_id
_entity_poly.type
_entity_poly.pdbx_seq_one_letter_code
_entity_poly.pdbx_strand_id
1 'polypeptide(L)'
;AADMWQAFGQDRQTGLRALLPLIRATVGAVERRGVPAALTGPYVRGDVATVRRHLEAVRRGSPDVARAYAALALAALPLAREQGRLPRQAEDEIAHALRAALRDLPPP
;
A
#
# COMPACT_ATOMS: atom_id res chain seq x y z
N ALA A 1 -8.10 -8.08 1.55
CA ALA A 1 -8.54 -6.67 1.36
C ALA A 1 -10.06 -6.53 1.41
N ALA A 2 -10.84 -7.29 0.62
CA ALA A 2 -12.31 -7.23 0.66
C ALA A 2 -12.87 -7.50 2.08
N ASP A 3 -12.26 -8.44 2.82
CA ASP A 3 -12.64 -8.74 4.22
C ASP A 3 -12.51 -7.56 5.18
N MET A 4 -11.62 -6.60 4.90
CA MET A 4 -11.43 -5.43 5.78
C MET A 4 -12.68 -4.54 5.83
N TRP A 5 -13.59 -4.66 4.86
CA TRP A 5 -14.85 -3.94 4.85
C TRP A 5 -15.81 -4.38 5.97
N GLN A 6 -15.61 -5.56 6.55
CA GLN A 6 -16.37 -6.02 7.71
C GLN A 6 -16.15 -5.12 8.94
N ALA A 7 -14.98 -4.50 9.06
CA ALA A 7 -14.71 -3.51 10.11
C ALA A 7 -15.58 -2.24 9.97
N PHE A 8 -16.15 -1.99 8.79
CA PHE A 8 -17.10 -0.90 8.51
C PHE A 8 -18.56 -1.39 8.48
N GLY A 9 -18.84 -2.62 8.96
CA GLY A 9 -20.17 -3.22 8.96
C GLY A 9 -20.66 -3.64 7.57
N GLN A 10 -19.77 -3.82 6.60
CA GLN A 10 -20.12 -4.21 5.23
C GLN A 10 -19.66 -5.65 4.93
N ASP A 11 -20.42 -6.36 4.10
CA ASP A 11 -20.06 -7.71 3.70
C ASP A 11 -18.88 -7.75 2.70
N ARG A 12 -18.28 -8.94 2.54
CA ARG A 12 -17.17 -9.19 1.61
C ARG A 12 -17.53 -8.82 0.17
N GLN A 13 -18.78 -9.08 -0.25
CA GLN A 13 -19.21 -8.85 -1.62
C GLN A 13 -19.29 -7.35 -1.95
N THR A 14 -19.70 -6.53 -0.99
CA THR A 14 -19.68 -5.07 -1.06
C THR A 14 -18.25 -4.56 -1.14
N GLY A 15 -17.36 -5.07 -0.29
CA GLY A 15 -15.93 -4.76 -0.38
C GLY A 15 -15.32 -5.12 -1.74
N LEU A 16 -15.68 -6.28 -2.29
CA LEU A 16 -15.22 -6.69 -3.62
C LEU A 16 -15.75 -5.77 -4.74
N ARG A 17 -17.04 -5.43 -4.70
CA ARG A 17 -17.63 -4.48 -5.67
C ARG A 17 -16.95 -3.11 -5.62
N ALA A 18 -16.56 -2.64 -4.43
CA ALA A 18 -15.83 -1.39 -4.27
C ALA A 18 -14.38 -1.47 -4.81
N LEU A 19 -13.71 -2.61 -4.63
CA LEU A 19 -12.31 -2.80 -5.04
C LEU A 19 -12.14 -3.07 -6.55
N LEU A 20 -13.10 -3.74 -7.19
CA LEU A 20 -12.99 -4.14 -8.61
C LEU A 20 -12.73 -2.95 -9.57
N PRO A 21 -13.44 -1.81 -9.47
CA PRO A 21 -13.14 -0.63 -10.29
C PRO A 21 -11.72 -0.11 -10.08
N LEU A 22 -11.22 -0.11 -8.84
CA LEU A 22 -9.85 0.33 -8.53
C LEU A 22 -8.81 -0.58 -9.18
N ILE A 23 -8.99 -1.89 -9.10
CA ILE A 23 -8.10 -2.88 -9.72
C ILE A 23 -8.07 -2.70 -11.24
N ARG A 24 -9.24 -2.57 -11.88
CA ARG A 24 -9.34 -2.31 -13.33
C ARG A 24 -8.67 -0.99 -13.71
N ALA A 25 -8.86 0.06 -12.92
CA ALA A 25 -8.22 1.34 -13.14
C ALA A 25 -6.69 1.25 -13.01
N THR A 26 -6.18 0.45 -12.07
CA THR A 26 -4.74 0.19 -11.92
C THR A 26 -4.18 -0.53 -13.16
N VAL A 27 -4.82 -1.60 -13.64
CA VAL A 27 -4.40 -2.29 -14.87
C VAL A 27 -4.40 -1.35 -16.06
N GLY A 28 -5.50 -0.63 -16.28
CA GLY A 28 -5.58 0.33 -17.39
C GLY A 28 -4.57 1.48 -17.27
N ALA A 29 -4.19 1.90 -16.06
CA ALA A 29 -3.13 2.89 -15.87
C ALA A 29 -1.77 2.35 -16.31
N VAL A 30 -1.48 1.08 -16.02
CA VAL A 30 -0.25 0.40 -16.47
C VAL A 30 -0.24 0.27 -18.00
N GLU A 31 -1.34 -0.14 -18.61
CA GLU A 31 -1.44 -0.25 -20.07
C GLU A 31 -1.21 1.10 -20.78
N ARG A 32 -1.81 2.18 -20.27
CA ARG A 32 -1.75 3.49 -20.94
C ARG A 32 -0.44 4.26 -20.70
N ARG A 33 0.18 4.09 -19.52
CA ARG A 33 1.31 4.94 -19.08
C ARG A 33 2.58 4.17 -18.77
N GLY A 34 2.52 2.85 -18.67
CA GLY A 34 3.64 2.02 -18.23
C GLY A 34 4.05 2.27 -16.77
N VAL A 35 5.11 1.58 -16.37
CA VAL A 35 5.78 1.76 -15.08
C VAL A 35 7.04 2.61 -15.31
N PRO A 36 7.35 3.62 -14.47
CA PRO A 36 6.76 3.88 -13.16
C PRO A 36 5.56 4.84 -13.18
N ALA A 37 5.21 5.44 -14.33
CA ALA A 37 4.20 6.49 -14.42
C ALA A 37 2.78 6.07 -13.97
N ALA A 38 2.44 4.79 -14.03
CA ALA A 38 1.17 4.26 -13.55
C ALA A 38 1.07 4.18 -12.02
N LEU A 39 2.19 4.16 -11.30
CA LEU A 39 2.20 4.09 -9.85
C LEU A 39 1.63 5.39 -9.26
N THR A 40 0.76 5.23 -8.27
CA THR A 40 0.14 6.34 -7.52
C THR A 40 0.08 5.98 -6.04
N GLY A 41 -0.47 6.88 -5.22
CA GLY A 41 -0.69 6.65 -3.80
C GLY A 41 0.29 7.40 -2.90
N PRO A 42 0.28 7.10 -1.59
CA PRO A 42 1.01 7.90 -0.60
C PRO A 42 2.53 7.79 -0.75
N TYR A 43 3.05 6.65 -1.20
CA TYR A 43 4.50 6.44 -1.36
C TYR A 43 5.10 7.37 -2.41
N VAL A 44 4.41 7.55 -3.54
CA VAL A 44 4.84 8.45 -4.62
C VAL A 44 4.88 9.91 -4.18
N ARG A 45 3.99 10.29 -3.26
CA ARG A 45 3.88 11.67 -2.76
C ARG A 45 4.73 11.93 -1.50
N GLY A 46 5.42 10.93 -0.98
CA GLY A 46 6.15 11.04 0.29
C GLY A 46 5.25 11.25 1.51
N ASP A 47 3.99 10.79 1.46
CA ASP A 47 3.03 10.95 2.56
C ASP A 47 3.26 9.89 3.65
N VAL A 48 4.28 10.13 4.47
CA VAL A 48 4.71 9.24 5.56
C VAL A 48 3.58 8.99 6.56
N ALA A 49 2.80 10.03 6.89
CA ALA A 49 1.71 9.94 7.86
C ALA A 49 0.62 8.97 7.41
N THR A 50 0.24 9.01 6.13
CA THR A 50 -0.71 8.05 5.57
C THR A 50 -0.16 6.63 5.60
N VAL A 51 1.12 6.42 5.28
CA VAL A 51 1.74 5.08 5.36
C VAL A 51 1.68 4.51 6.78
N ARG A 52 2.02 5.32 7.80
CA ARG A 52 1.93 4.90 9.21
C ARG A 52 0.50 4.50 9.60
N ARG A 53 -0.51 5.29 9.21
CA ARG A 53 -1.92 4.95 9.46
C ARG A 53 -2.35 3.68 8.75
N HIS A 54 -1.91 3.47 7.51
CA HIS A 54 -2.19 2.23 6.78
C HIS A 54 -1.61 1.02 7.51
N LEU A 55 -0.33 1.08 7.93
CA LEU A 55 0.34 0.01 8.69
C LEU A 55 -0.43 -0.34 9.96
N GLU A 56 -0.88 0.66 10.69
CA GLU A 56 -1.68 0.47 11.91
C GLU A 56 -3.02 -0.22 11.59
N ALA A 57 -3.71 0.20 10.53
CA ALA A 57 -4.99 -0.37 10.12
C ALA A 57 -4.86 -1.82 9.64
N VAL A 58 -3.86 -2.13 8.81
CA VAL A 58 -3.66 -3.51 8.31
C VAL A 58 -3.21 -4.44 9.43
N ARG A 59 -2.38 -3.97 10.37
CA ARG A 59 -1.95 -4.74 11.54
C ARG A 59 -3.11 -5.14 12.45
N ARG A 60 -4.10 -4.24 12.64
CA ARG A 60 -5.33 -4.58 13.38
C ARG A 60 -6.20 -5.62 12.68
N GLY A 61 -6.16 -5.67 11.35
CA GLY A 61 -6.98 -6.60 10.57
C GLY A 61 -6.40 -8.01 10.51
N SER A 62 -5.13 -8.14 10.11
CA SER A 62 -4.46 -9.44 10.00
C SER A 62 -2.94 -9.26 9.89
N PRO A 63 -2.14 -10.01 10.67
CA PRO A 63 -0.68 -10.02 10.53
C PRO A 63 -0.21 -10.34 9.10
N ASP A 64 -0.87 -11.26 8.40
CA ASP A 64 -0.51 -11.65 7.04
C ASP A 64 -0.80 -10.55 6.02
N VAL A 65 -1.93 -9.85 6.18
CA VAL A 65 -2.25 -8.70 5.35
C VAL A 65 -1.26 -7.56 5.60
N ALA A 66 -0.87 -7.33 6.85
CA ALA A 66 0.16 -6.36 7.19
C ALA A 66 1.51 -6.72 6.57
N ARG A 67 1.89 -8.00 6.59
CA ARG A 67 3.12 -8.50 5.95
C ARG A 67 3.09 -8.26 4.45
N ALA A 68 2.00 -8.63 3.77
CA ALA A 68 1.83 -8.42 2.35
C ALA A 68 1.87 -6.93 1.97
N TYR A 69 1.16 -6.09 2.73
CA TYR A 69 1.15 -4.64 2.53
C TYR A 69 2.58 -4.05 2.63
N ALA A 70 3.31 -4.38 3.69
CA ALA A 70 4.63 -3.82 3.93
C ALA A 70 5.66 -4.29 2.89
N ALA A 71 5.61 -5.57 2.50
CA ALA A 71 6.48 -6.13 1.46
C ALA A 71 6.21 -5.49 0.09
N LEU A 72 4.96 -5.38 -0.33
CA LEU A 72 4.59 -4.74 -1.59
C LEU A 72 4.94 -3.25 -1.62
N ALA A 73 4.73 -2.54 -0.51
CA ALA A 73 5.10 -1.13 -0.40
C ALA A 73 6.62 -0.92 -0.49
N LEU A 74 7.43 -1.78 0.14
CA LEU A 74 8.89 -1.74 0.01
C LEU A 74 9.34 -1.98 -1.44
N ALA A 75 8.73 -2.95 -2.12
CA ALA A 75 9.01 -3.24 -3.52
C ALA A 75 8.59 -2.09 -4.46
N ALA A 76 7.63 -1.26 -4.06
CA ALA A 76 7.17 -0.10 -4.84
C ALA A 76 8.03 1.17 -4.66
N LEU A 77 8.85 1.27 -3.60
CA LEU A 77 9.68 2.46 -3.35
C LEU A 77 10.68 2.79 -4.48
N PRO A 78 11.40 1.81 -5.07
CA PRO A 78 12.28 2.09 -6.20
C PRO A 78 11.53 2.72 -7.38
N LEU A 79 10.31 2.26 -7.65
CA LEU A 79 9.46 2.80 -8.72
C LEU A 79 8.97 4.22 -8.38
N ALA A 80 8.61 4.47 -7.11
CA ALA A 80 8.24 5.80 -6.65
C ALA A 80 9.40 6.81 -6.76
N ARG A 81 10.63 6.35 -6.48
CA ARG A 81 11.85 7.14 -6.68
C ARG A 81 12.12 7.43 -8.16
N GLU A 82 11.93 6.44 -9.04
CA GLU A 82 12.10 6.61 -10.48
C GLU A 82 11.14 7.65 -11.07
N GLN A 83 9.93 7.81 -10.51
CA GLN A 83 9.01 8.91 -10.86
C GLN A 83 9.54 10.32 -10.51
N GLY A 84 10.60 10.44 -9.70
CA GLY A 84 11.29 11.70 -9.40
C GLY A 84 10.58 12.64 -8.44
N ARG A 85 9.45 12.24 -7.83
CA ARG A 85 8.62 13.10 -6.96
C ARG A 85 8.77 12.80 -5.46
N LEU A 86 9.55 11.79 -5.10
CA LEU A 86 9.73 11.34 -3.73
C LEU A 86 11.00 11.97 -3.11
N PRO A 87 10.88 12.84 -2.09
CA PRO A 87 12.04 13.34 -1.36
C PRO A 87 12.79 12.19 -0.66
N ARG A 88 14.13 12.20 -0.70
CA ARG A 88 14.97 11.16 -0.07
C ARG A 88 14.62 10.92 1.39
N GLN A 89 14.43 11.99 2.17
CA GLN A 89 14.03 11.89 3.57
C GLN A 89 12.72 11.11 3.73
N ALA A 90 11.71 11.39 2.89
CA ALA A 90 10.43 10.70 2.95
C ALA A 90 10.56 9.23 2.50
N GLU A 91 11.41 8.93 1.51
CA GLU A 91 11.74 7.55 1.12
C GLU A 91 12.33 6.77 2.29
N ASP A 92 13.31 7.35 2.99
CA ASP A 92 13.98 6.73 4.13
C ASP A 92 13.02 6.50 5.31
N GLU A 93 12.19 7.49 5.63
CA GLU A 93 11.20 7.36 6.70
C GLU A 93 10.15 6.29 6.40
N ILE A 94 9.67 6.22 5.15
CA ILE A 94 8.73 5.19 4.70
C ILE A 94 9.41 3.81 4.76
N ALA A 95 10.61 3.68 4.20
CA ALA A 95 11.35 2.42 4.20
C ALA A 95 11.62 1.93 5.63
N HIS A 96 11.97 2.83 6.55
CA HIS A 96 12.17 2.52 7.96
C HIS A 96 10.87 1.99 8.60
N ALA A 97 9.75 2.71 8.42
CA ALA A 97 8.46 2.30 8.98
C ALA A 97 7.99 0.93 8.46
N LEU A 98 8.15 0.67 7.16
CA LEU A 98 7.76 -0.60 6.54
C LEU A 98 8.63 -1.77 7.03
N ARG A 99 9.96 -1.57 7.14
CA ARG A 99 10.87 -2.59 7.67
C ARG A 99 10.64 -2.86 9.15
N ALA A 100 10.36 -1.82 9.95
CA ALA A 100 9.98 -1.99 11.35
C ALA A 100 8.71 -2.83 11.47
N ALA A 101 7.68 -2.49 10.70
CA ALA A 101 6.44 -3.26 10.70
C ALA A 101 6.66 -4.74 10.35
N LEU A 102 7.54 -5.07 9.39
CA LEU A 102 7.84 -6.46 9.08
C LEU A 102 8.55 -7.21 10.22
N ARG A 103 9.44 -6.54 10.96
CA ARG A 103 10.14 -7.15 12.11
C ARG A 103 9.22 -7.37 13.30
N ASP A 104 8.25 -6.47 13.50
CA ASP A 104 7.36 -6.49 14.66
C ASP A 104 6.17 -7.46 14.49
N LEU A 105 5.99 -8.04 13.29
CA LEU A 105 4.94 -9.02 13.03
C LEU A 105 5.34 -10.41 13.57
N PRO A 106 4.37 -11.19 14.09
CA PRO A 106 4.63 -12.59 14.43
C PRO A 106 5.10 -13.37 13.19
N PRO A 107 5.75 -14.53 13.34
CA PRO A 107 6.04 -15.40 12.21
C PRO A 107 4.75 -15.80 11.46
N PRO A 108 4.83 -16.07 10.15
CA PRO A 108 3.69 -16.57 9.36
C PRO A 108 3.27 -17.98 9.79
#